data_AF-A0A8T7FQ56-F1
#
_entry.id   AF-A0A8T7FQ56-F1
#
_cell.length_a   1.000
_cell.length_b   1.000
_cell.length_c   1.000
_cell.angle_alpha   90.00
_cell.angle_beta   90.00
_cell.angle_gamma   90.00
#
_symmetry.space_group_name_H-M   'P 1'
#
loop_
_entity.id
_entity.type
_entity.pdbx_description
1 polymer ?
#
loop_
_entity_poly.entity_id
_entity_poly.type
_entity_poly.pdbx_seq_one_letter_code
_entity_poly.pdbx_strand_id
1 'polypeptide(L)'
;MRDWSLRPGDPLHLTLAADARLCKPDYPNDHIWEAEMGSNDPERSAVGLATTYGLRARSMRIFLRFSEGANTLTDPNTFAAKPSLRRFYPNFLTLDFVPFENLHTTVDFWVPESHAVAGRVTLVNKTTAIRNIQLEVCAALAPLNGQSIIPTQQQLVNILAGQTSGIAPVIFMTGGPKHGPRPARLAPAGPRAGSWRRSEPYPSPKPHSTRFPKPSTSPAKPPRALGRRNSPASKCWTPGRLSTSAPATRTGTPL
;
A
#
# COMPACT_ATOMS: atom_id res chain seq x y z
N MET A 1 -2.94 -24.01 -9.42
CA MET A 1 -3.56 -22.68 -9.21
C MET A 1 -5.05 -22.88 -9.34
N ARG A 2 -5.85 -22.53 -8.32
CA ARG A 2 -7.29 -22.76 -8.33
C ARG A 2 -7.98 -21.42 -8.54
N ASP A 3 -8.79 -21.32 -9.57
CA ASP A 3 -9.70 -20.19 -9.73
C ASP A 3 -10.92 -20.43 -8.83
N TRP A 4 -11.28 -19.40 -8.08
CA TRP A 4 -12.47 -19.39 -7.24
C TRP A 4 -13.57 -18.59 -7.94
N SER A 5 -14.81 -18.81 -7.54
CA SER A 5 -15.97 -18.01 -7.98
C SER A 5 -16.83 -17.72 -6.75
N LEU A 6 -16.21 -17.15 -5.73
CA LEU A 6 -16.85 -16.83 -4.46
C LEU A 6 -17.51 -15.44 -4.54
N ARG A 7 -18.68 -15.31 -3.93
CA ARG A 7 -19.58 -14.15 -4.01
C ARG A 7 -19.77 -13.50 -2.64
N PRO A 8 -20.25 -12.24 -2.58
CA PRO A 8 -20.62 -11.61 -1.32
C PRO A 8 -21.68 -12.44 -0.59
N GLY A 9 -21.43 -12.75 0.69
CA GLY A 9 -22.28 -13.61 1.52
C GLY A 9 -21.72 -15.03 1.74
N ASP A 10 -20.73 -15.46 0.95
CA ASP A 10 -20.00 -16.70 1.24
C ASP A 10 -19.16 -16.51 2.52
N PRO A 11 -19.06 -17.51 3.41
CA PRO A 11 -18.32 -17.39 4.66
C PRO A 11 -16.81 -17.38 4.42
N LEU A 12 -16.26 -16.21 4.12
CA LEU A 12 -14.82 -16.00 3.88
C LEU A 12 -14.33 -14.74 4.55
N HIS A 13 -13.21 -14.88 5.28
CA HIS A 13 -12.37 -13.76 5.68
C HIS A 13 -11.16 -13.67 4.75
N LEU A 14 -11.16 -12.65 3.89
CA LEU A 14 -10.11 -12.43 2.91
C LEU A 14 -9.03 -11.54 3.50
N THR A 15 -8.10 -12.15 4.21
CA THR A 15 -6.97 -11.44 4.81
C THR A 15 -5.74 -11.50 3.90
N LEU A 16 -5.02 -10.39 3.85
CA LEU A 16 -3.76 -10.20 3.14
C LEU A 16 -2.69 -9.73 4.12
N ALA A 17 -1.53 -10.38 4.11
CA ALA A 17 -0.38 -10.06 4.96
C ALA A 17 0.92 -10.31 4.19
N ALA A 18 2.07 -9.95 4.78
CA ALA A 18 3.36 -10.16 4.14
C ALA A 18 3.69 -11.66 4.01
N ASP A 19 4.04 -12.12 2.80
CA ASP A 19 4.43 -13.52 2.58
C ASP A 19 5.94 -13.70 2.83
N ALA A 20 6.29 -14.49 3.85
CA ALA A 20 7.66 -14.79 4.23
C ALA A 20 8.49 -15.50 3.14
N ARG A 21 7.84 -16.03 2.09
CA ARG A 21 8.51 -16.61 0.92
C ARG A 21 8.97 -15.56 -0.09
N LEU A 22 8.38 -14.37 -0.05
CA LEU A 22 8.58 -13.30 -1.03
C LEU A 22 9.24 -12.05 -0.44
N CYS A 23 9.20 -11.88 0.88
CA CYS A 23 9.84 -10.78 1.60
C CYS A 23 10.35 -11.26 2.97
N LYS A 24 11.03 -10.38 3.72
CA LYS A 24 11.36 -10.58 5.14
C LYS A 24 10.31 -9.84 5.98
N PRO A 25 9.30 -10.52 6.55
CA PRO A 25 8.26 -9.84 7.32
C PRO A 25 8.81 -9.22 8.60
N ASP A 26 8.28 -8.06 8.96
CA ASP A 26 8.46 -7.45 10.27
C ASP A 26 7.34 -7.96 11.20
N TYR A 27 7.53 -9.14 11.79
CA TYR A 27 6.47 -9.80 12.59
C TYR A 27 5.87 -8.92 13.70
N PRO A 28 6.65 -8.12 14.46
CA PRO A 28 6.11 -7.17 15.42
C PRO A 28 5.24 -6.06 14.82
N ASN A 29 5.35 -5.80 13.51
CA ASN A 29 4.73 -4.67 12.85
C ASN A 29 4.10 -5.02 11.50
N ASP A 30 3.56 -6.23 11.34
CA ASP A 30 2.93 -6.65 10.09
C ASP A 30 1.54 -6.02 9.94
N HIS A 31 1.34 -5.24 8.88
CA HIS A 31 0.07 -4.63 8.57
C HIS A 31 -0.82 -5.63 7.83
N ILE A 32 -1.73 -6.25 8.57
CA ILE A 32 -2.73 -7.16 8.02
C ILE A 32 -3.89 -6.34 7.44
N TRP A 33 -4.27 -6.66 6.21
CA TRP A 33 -5.37 -6.05 5.49
C TRP A 33 -6.50 -7.06 5.30
N GLU A 34 -7.74 -6.59 5.36
CA GLU A 34 -8.93 -7.36 5.01
C GLU A 34 -9.55 -6.79 3.75
N ALA A 35 -9.90 -7.65 2.78
CA ALA A 35 -10.52 -7.21 1.55
C ALA A 35 -12.03 -7.10 1.66
N GLU A 36 -12.56 -5.98 1.18
CA GLU A 36 -13.97 -5.66 1.15
C GLU A 36 -14.51 -5.88 -0.27
N MET A 37 -15.58 -6.66 -0.39
CA MET A 37 -16.26 -6.98 -1.67
C MET A 37 -17.72 -6.48 -1.68
N GLY A 38 -18.04 -5.54 -0.79
CA GLY A 38 -19.40 -5.09 -0.49
C GLY A 38 -19.82 -5.45 0.93
N SER A 39 -20.82 -4.71 1.43
CA SER A 39 -21.43 -4.89 2.75
C SER A 39 -22.94 -4.76 2.62
N ASN A 40 -23.68 -5.26 3.62
CA ASN A 40 -25.10 -4.96 3.77
C ASN A 40 -25.33 -3.53 4.32
N ASP A 41 -24.28 -2.90 4.85
CA ASP A 41 -24.27 -1.50 5.26
C ASP A 41 -23.87 -0.61 4.06
N PRO A 42 -24.80 0.18 3.48
CA PRO A 42 -24.54 1.01 2.31
C PRO A 42 -23.45 2.06 2.55
N GLU A 43 -23.25 2.55 3.78
CA GLU A 43 -22.23 3.55 4.09
C GLU A 43 -20.81 2.95 4.08
N ARG A 44 -20.73 1.63 4.26
CA ARG A 44 -19.47 0.89 4.26
C ARG A 44 -19.30 -0.01 3.03
N SER A 45 -20.31 -0.14 2.18
CA SER A 45 -20.25 -1.02 1.03
C SER A 45 -19.34 -0.44 -0.06
N ALA A 46 -18.18 -1.06 -0.26
CA ALA A 46 -17.23 -0.69 -1.31
C ALA A 46 -16.35 -1.90 -1.71
N VAL A 47 -15.70 -1.82 -2.87
CA VAL A 47 -14.56 -2.69 -3.19
C VAL A 47 -13.29 -2.03 -2.68
N GLY A 48 -12.57 -2.69 -1.78
CA GLY A 48 -11.43 -2.07 -1.12
C GLY A 48 -10.67 -2.97 -0.16
N LEU A 49 -9.87 -2.34 0.68
CA LEU A 49 -9.09 -2.94 1.75
C LEU A 49 -9.29 -2.15 3.04
N ALA A 50 -9.32 -2.87 4.16
CA ALA A 50 -9.43 -2.30 5.49
C ALA A 50 -8.33 -2.83 6.42
N THR A 51 -7.94 -2.02 7.40
CA THR A 51 -7.07 -2.43 8.50
C THR A 51 -7.33 -1.57 9.73
N THR A 52 -6.87 -2.02 10.89
CA THR A 52 -6.78 -1.20 12.12
C THR A 52 -5.32 -0.93 12.49
N TYR A 53 -4.37 -1.37 11.65
CA TYR A 53 -2.94 -1.40 11.97
C TYR A 53 -2.64 -2.12 13.29
N GLY A 54 -3.39 -3.18 13.62
CA GLY A 54 -3.27 -3.84 14.92
C GLY A 54 -3.75 -2.95 16.06
N LEU A 55 -4.94 -2.33 15.90
CA LEU A 55 -5.55 -1.39 16.85
C LEU A 55 -4.77 -0.08 17.06
N ARG A 56 -3.89 0.29 16.14
CA ARG A 56 -3.22 1.61 16.11
C ARG A 56 -4.08 2.68 15.43
N ALA A 57 -5.18 2.30 14.81
CA ALA A 57 -6.28 3.16 14.35
C ALA A 57 -7.62 2.51 14.69
N ARG A 58 -8.69 3.31 14.83
CA ARG A 58 -10.05 2.77 14.95
C ARG A 58 -10.48 2.08 13.65
N SER A 59 -10.11 2.67 12.51
CA SER A 59 -10.24 2.08 11.18
C SER A 59 -9.37 2.82 10.18
N MET A 60 -8.86 2.09 9.20
CA MET A 60 -8.27 2.60 7.97
C MET A 60 -8.88 1.84 6.81
N ARG A 61 -9.42 2.55 5.83
CA ARG A 61 -10.02 1.94 4.64
C ARG A 61 -9.49 2.61 3.38
N ILE A 62 -9.22 1.82 2.35
CA ILE A 62 -8.87 2.25 1.01
C ILE A 62 -9.85 1.59 0.06
N PHE A 63 -10.59 2.36 -0.73
CA PHE A 63 -11.64 1.81 -1.58
C PHE A 63 -11.76 2.53 -2.90
N LEU A 64 -12.32 1.83 -3.88
CA LEU A 64 -12.48 2.31 -5.24
C LEU A 64 -13.86 2.93 -5.44
N ARG A 65 -13.89 4.01 -6.23
CA ARG A 65 -15.13 4.61 -6.72
C ARG A 65 -15.05 4.83 -8.22
N PHE A 66 -16.15 4.58 -8.90
CA PHE A 66 -16.27 4.70 -10.36
C PHE A 66 -17.30 5.76 -10.70
N SER A 67 -16.98 6.63 -11.65
CA SER A 67 -17.91 7.65 -12.15
C SER A 67 -17.96 7.67 -13.67
N GLU A 68 -19.16 7.85 -14.21
CA GLU A 68 -19.43 8.06 -15.63
C GLU A 68 -20.52 9.12 -15.78
N GLY A 69 -20.15 10.30 -16.32
CA GLY A 69 -21.04 11.46 -16.34
C GLY A 69 -21.45 11.88 -14.92
N ALA A 70 -22.77 11.94 -14.65
CA ALA A 70 -23.31 12.25 -13.33
C ALA A 70 -23.40 11.03 -12.40
N ASN A 71 -23.27 9.81 -12.94
CA ASN A 71 -23.46 8.58 -12.18
C ASN A 71 -22.16 8.22 -11.47
N THR A 72 -22.25 8.00 -10.17
CA THR A 72 -21.11 7.62 -9.32
C THR A 72 -21.47 6.40 -8.49
N LEU A 73 -20.71 5.33 -8.65
CA LEU A 73 -20.93 4.04 -8.01
C LEU A 73 -19.78 3.72 -7.06
N THR A 74 -20.14 3.45 -5.80
CA THR A 74 -19.22 2.98 -4.75
C THR A 74 -19.69 1.63 -4.21
N ASP A 75 -21.00 1.50 -3.97
CA ASP A 75 -21.61 0.28 -3.45
C ASP A 75 -21.60 -0.84 -4.51
N PRO A 76 -20.90 -1.96 -4.27
CA PRO A 76 -20.84 -3.08 -5.21
C PRO A 76 -22.18 -3.77 -5.43
N ASN A 77 -23.19 -3.54 -4.58
CA ASN A 77 -24.55 -4.02 -4.81
C ASN A 77 -25.26 -3.29 -5.96
N THR A 78 -24.79 -2.10 -6.33
CA THR A 78 -25.33 -1.30 -7.45
C THR A 78 -24.60 -1.56 -8.77
N PHE A 79 -23.57 -2.41 -8.77
CA PHE A 79 -22.81 -2.76 -9.96
C PHE A 79 -23.61 -3.67 -10.89
N ALA A 80 -23.41 -3.53 -12.20
CA ALA A 80 -24.03 -4.41 -13.20
C ALA A 80 -23.65 -5.89 -12.99
N ALA A 81 -22.44 -6.17 -12.49
CA ALA A 81 -22.09 -7.48 -11.94
C ALA A 81 -21.28 -7.32 -10.65
N LYS A 82 -21.69 -8.05 -9.60
CA LYS A 82 -21.06 -8.02 -8.28
C LYS A 82 -19.63 -8.56 -8.30
N PRO A 83 -18.77 -8.12 -7.36
CA PRO A 83 -17.43 -8.69 -7.15
C PRO A 83 -17.43 -10.19 -6.97
N SER A 84 -16.51 -10.84 -7.68
CA SER A 84 -16.22 -12.26 -7.53
C SER A 84 -14.72 -12.45 -7.31
N LEU A 85 -14.37 -13.26 -6.31
CA LEU A 85 -12.99 -13.59 -6.01
C LEU A 85 -12.48 -14.62 -7.01
N ARG A 86 -11.47 -14.25 -7.80
CA ARG A 86 -10.85 -15.13 -8.81
C ARG A 86 -9.65 -15.88 -8.27
N ARG A 87 -8.75 -15.17 -7.61
CA ARG A 87 -7.49 -15.71 -7.08
C ARG A 87 -7.31 -15.24 -5.65
N PHE A 88 -6.80 -16.11 -4.80
CA PHE A 88 -6.55 -15.80 -3.40
C PHE A 88 -5.30 -16.54 -2.90
N TYR A 89 -4.42 -15.77 -2.27
CA TYR A 89 -3.16 -16.17 -1.64
C TYR A 89 -2.95 -15.32 -0.38
N PRO A 90 -2.04 -15.72 0.53
CA PRO A 90 -1.79 -14.97 1.76
C PRO A 90 -1.43 -13.50 1.57
N ASN A 91 -0.82 -13.12 0.44
CA ASN A 91 -0.40 -11.75 0.16
C ASN A 91 -0.97 -11.21 -1.16
N PHE A 92 -1.86 -11.91 -1.84
CA PHE A 92 -2.38 -11.50 -3.15
C PHE A 92 -3.81 -11.97 -3.36
N LEU A 93 -4.65 -11.11 -3.95
CA LEU A 93 -5.94 -11.53 -4.49
C LEU A 93 -6.32 -10.79 -5.77
N THR A 94 -7.21 -11.40 -6.54
CA THR A 94 -7.82 -10.79 -7.72
C THR A 94 -9.34 -10.83 -7.61
N LEU A 95 -9.98 -9.69 -7.83
CA LEU A 95 -11.44 -9.55 -7.94
C LEU A 95 -11.83 -9.17 -9.36
N ASP A 96 -12.89 -9.79 -9.88
CA ASP A 96 -13.54 -9.40 -11.13
C ASP A 96 -14.96 -8.89 -10.86
N PHE A 97 -15.34 -7.77 -11.47
CA PHE A 97 -16.68 -7.19 -11.43
C PHE A 97 -16.95 -6.26 -12.61
N VAL A 98 -18.19 -5.76 -12.71
CA VAL A 98 -18.64 -4.86 -13.77
C VAL A 98 -19.38 -3.69 -13.13
N PRO A 99 -18.74 -2.54 -12.83
CA PRO A 99 -19.39 -1.41 -12.17
C PRO A 99 -20.46 -0.76 -13.06
N PHE A 100 -20.15 -0.49 -14.32
CA PHE A 100 -21.11 -0.05 -15.35
C PHE A 100 -21.24 -1.12 -16.41
N GLU A 101 -22.41 -1.25 -17.05
CA GLU A 101 -22.63 -2.20 -18.13
C GLU A 101 -21.49 -2.17 -19.16
N ASN A 102 -21.00 -3.33 -19.58
CA ASN A 102 -19.92 -3.49 -20.55
C ASN A 102 -18.56 -2.86 -20.15
N LEU A 103 -18.37 -2.44 -18.90
CA LEU A 103 -17.08 -2.00 -18.36
C LEU A 103 -16.53 -3.08 -17.42
N HIS A 104 -15.73 -4.00 -17.94
CA HIS A 104 -15.14 -5.05 -17.12
C HIS A 104 -14.00 -4.48 -16.28
N THR A 105 -14.01 -4.80 -14.99
CA THR A 105 -13.00 -4.34 -14.02
C THR A 105 -12.36 -5.54 -13.35
N THR A 106 -11.03 -5.58 -13.41
CA THR A 106 -10.21 -6.53 -12.64
C THR A 106 -9.37 -5.73 -11.66
N VAL A 107 -9.42 -6.11 -10.38
CA VAL A 107 -8.63 -5.49 -9.31
C VAL A 107 -7.71 -6.52 -8.71
N ASP A 108 -6.42 -6.23 -8.72
CA ASP A 108 -5.42 -6.99 -7.99
C ASP A 108 -5.02 -6.20 -6.74
N PHE A 109 -5.03 -6.86 -5.59
CA PHE A 109 -4.45 -6.33 -4.35
C PHE A 109 -3.32 -7.24 -3.89
N TRP A 110 -2.22 -6.67 -3.43
CA TRP A 110 -1.12 -7.44 -2.88
C TRP A 110 -0.32 -6.71 -1.81
N VAL A 111 0.27 -7.47 -0.90
CA VAL A 111 1.14 -6.99 0.18
C VAL A 111 2.58 -7.34 -0.19
N PRO A 112 3.38 -6.37 -0.68
CA PRO A 112 4.78 -6.62 -1.06
C PRO A 112 5.72 -6.74 0.15
N GLU A 113 5.39 -6.09 1.27
CA GLU A 113 6.14 -6.09 2.54
C GLU A 113 5.22 -5.73 3.71
N SER A 114 5.69 -5.90 4.94
CA SER A 114 4.88 -5.74 6.16
C SER A 114 4.25 -4.37 6.35
N HIS A 115 4.78 -3.31 5.75
CA HIS A 115 4.30 -1.94 5.97
C HIS A 115 3.57 -1.35 4.77
N ALA A 116 3.37 -2.12 3.69
CA ALA A 116 2.83 -1.61 2.44
C ALA A 116 1.75 -2.53 1.86
N VAL A 117 0.79 -1.92 1.18
CA VAL A 117 -0.14 -2.63 0.31
C VAL A 117 -0.19 -1.91 -1.03
N ALA A 118 -0.34 -2.68 -2.10
CA ALA A 118 -0.40 -2.17 -3.44
C ALA A 118 -1.64 -2.71 -4.16
N GLY A 119 -2.10 -1.95 -5.13
CA GLY A 119 -3.28 -2.27 -5.90
C GLY A 119 -3.10 -1.94 -7.37
N ARG A 120 -3.74 -2.71 -8.23
CA ARG A 120 -3.82 -2.46 -9.67
C ARG A 120 -5.26 -2.62 -10.11
N VAL A 121 -5.78 -1.63 -10.81
CA VAL A 121 -7.12 -1.65 -11.39
C VAL A 121 -6.97 -1.68 -12.91
N THR A 122 -7.56 -2.68 -13.55
CA THR A 122 -7.61 -2.83 -15.00
C THR A 122 -9.05 -2.65 -15.44
N LEU A 123 -9.29 -1.67 -16.31
CA LEU A 123 -10.60 -1.36 -16.89
C LEU A 123 -10.62 -1.73 -18.37
N VAL A 124 -11.63 -2.48 -18.80
CA VAL A 124 -11.81 -2.90 -20.19
C VAL A 124 -13.20 -2.50 -20.67
N ASN A 125 -13.25 -1.49 -21.54
CA ASN A 125 -14.48 -1.14 -22.25
C ASN A 125 -14.78 -2.19 -23.33
N LYS A 126 -15.93 -2.88 -23.23
CA LYS A 126 -16.39 -3.88 -24.19
C LYS A 126 -17.30 -3.30 -25.28
N THR A 127 -17.56 -2.00 -25.26
CA THR A 127 -18.30 -1.32 -26.32
C THR A 127 -17.36 -0.70 -27.35
N THR A 128 -17.93 -0.28 -28.47
CA THR A 128 -17.24 0.53 -29.49
C THR A 128 -17.31 2.03 -29.20
N ALA A 129 -18.15 2.45 -28.24
CA ALA A 129 -18.33 3.85 -27.89
C ALA A 129 -17.16 4.36 -27.03
N ILE A 130 -16.77 5.61 -27.24
CA ILE A 130 -15.83 6.32 -26.36
C ILE A 130 -16.56 6.64 -25.05
N ARG A 131 -16.00 6.19 -23.91
CA ARG A 131 -16.58 6.38 -22.58
C ARG A 131 -15.63 7.18 -21.71
N ASN A 132 -16.18 8.16 -21.00
CA ASN A 132 -15.44 8.99 -20.05
C ASN A 132 -15.61 8.41 -18.64
N ILE A 133 -14.72 7.49 -18.28
CA ILE A 133 -14.70 6.83 -16.97
C ILE A 133 -13.70 7.53 -16.06
N GLN A 134 -14.14 7.91 -14.87
CA GLN A 134 -13.28 8.37 -13.79
C GLN A 134 -13.18 7.30 -12.71
N LEU A 135 -11.94 6.90 -12.41
CA LEU A 135 -11.60 6.03 -11.29
C LEU A 135 -11.07 6.90 -10.15
N GLU A 136 -11.57 6.70 -8.94
CA GLU A 136 -11.07 7.38 -7.75
C GLU A 136 -10.66 6.37 -6.69
N VAL A 137 -9.45 6.55 -6.14
CA VAL A 137 -9.00 5.88 -4.93
C VAL A 137 -9.33 6.78 -3.75
N CYS A 138 -10.16 6.27 -2.85
CA CYS A 138 -10.63 6.98 -1.67
C CYS A 138 -10.01 6.37 -0.43
N ALA A 139 -9.76 7.18 0.58
CA ALA A 139 -9.30 6.67 1.86
C ALA A 139 -10.03 7.31 3.04
N ALA A 140 -10.27 6.52 4.07
CA ALA A 140 -10.88 6.97 5.30
C ALA A 140 -10.07 6.43 6.48
N LEU A 141 -9.50 7.33 7.26
CA LEU A 141 -8.77 7.02 8.49
C LEU A 141 -9.54 7.61 9.67
N ALA A 142 -9.93 6.76 10.61
CA ALA A 142 -10.35 7.14 11.94
C ALA A 142 -9.16 6.91 12.90
N PRO A 143 -8.30 7.92 13.11
CA PRO A 143 -7.13 7.77 13.95
C PRO A 143 -7.52 7.64 15.43
N LEU A 144 -6.67 7.00 16.24
CA LEU A 144 -6.79 7.07 17.71
C LEU A 144 -6.20 8.38 18.25
N ASN A 145 -5.10 8.81 17.66
CA ASN A 145 -4.38 10.05 17.90
C ASN A 145 -3.75 10.49 16.57
N GLY A 146 -3.52 11.79 16.38
CA GLY A 146 -2.97 12.30 15.11
C GLY A 146 -4.05 12.81 14.17
N GLN A 147 -3.85 12.62 12.86
CA GLN A 147 -4.61 13.30 11.80
C GLN A 147 -5.29 12.30 10.89
N SER A 148 -6.57 12.57 10.57
CA SER A 148 -7.27 11.82 9.52
C SER A 148 -6.56 11.98 8.16
N ILE A 149 -6.89 11.12 7.20
CA ILE A 149 -6.30 11.21 5.86
C ILE A 149 -6.77 12.50 5.20
N ILE A 150 -5.82 13.33 4.78
CA ILE A 150 -6.08 14.53 3.98
C ILE A 150 -5.32 14.47 2.66
N PRO A 151 -5.83 15.14 1.61
CA PRO A 151 -5.05 15.38 0.41
C PRO A 151 -3.90 16.35 0.71
N THR A 152 -2.69 16.01 0.27
CA THR A 152 -1.51 16.86 0.39
C THR A 152 -0.60 16.70 -0.82
N GLN A 153 0.36 17.62 -0.99
CA GLN A 153 1.34 17.58 -2.05
C GLN A 153 2.74 17.38 -1.45
N GLN A 154 3.47 16.39 -1.95
CA GLN A 154 4.84 16.12 -1.56
C GLN A 154 5.70 16.02 -2.83
N GLN A 155 6.74 16.87 -2.92
CA GLN A 155 7.68 16.89 -4.05
C GLN A 155 6.99 16.87 -5.43
N LEU A 156 6.00 17.76 -5.63
CA LEU A 156 5.18 17.91 -6.83
C LEU A 156 4.16 16.79 -7.10
N VAL A 157 4.03 15.78 -6.24
CA VAL A 157 3.03 14.72 -6.39
C VAL A 157 1.90 14.86 -5.38
N ASN A 158 0.66 14.73 -5.85
CA ASN A 158 -0.52 14.66 -5.01
C ASN A 158 -0.61 13.29 -4.34
N ILE A 159 -0.68 13.29 -3.02
CA ILE A 159 -0.81 12.10 -2.18
C ILE A 159 -1.98 12.28 -1.20
N LEU A 160 -2.39 11.19 -0.56
CA LEU A 160 -3.17 11.27 0.66
C LEU A 160 -2.27 10.89 1.83
N ALA A 161 -2.27 11.69 2.89
CA ALA A 161 -1.46 11.43 4.08
C ALA A 161 -2.28 11.61 5.35
N GLY A 162 -1.99 10.79 6.34
CA GLY A 162 -2.61 10.82 7.67
C GLY A 162 -1.60 10.37 8.72
N GLN A 163 -2.01 10.40 9.99
CA GLN A 163 -1.16 10.00 11.11
C GLN A 163 -1.98 9.31 12.18
N THR A 164 -1.49 8.17 12.68
CA THR A 164 -2.14 7.39 13.74
C THR A 164 -1.12 6.56 14.52
N SER A 165 -1.10 6.68 15.85
CA SER A 165 -0.28 5.90 16.80
C SER A 165 1.14 5.55 16.33
N GLY A 166 1.89 6.55 15.85
CA GLY A 166 3.28 6.37 15.39
C GLY A 166 3.43 5.88 13.93
N ILE A 167 2.33 5.76 13.19
CA ILE A 167 2.28 5.42 11.77
C ILE A 167 1.81 6.63 10.98
N ALA A 168 2.44 6.89 9.83
CA ALA A 168 2.01 7.92 8.89
C ALA A 168 1.60 7.25 7.56
N PRO A 169 0.36 6.75 7.43
CA PRO A 169 -0.08 6.15 6.18
C PRO A 169 -0.08 7.16 5.04
N VAL A 170 0.56 6.78 3.93
CA VAL A 170 0.62 7.56 2.70
C VAL A 170 0.05 6.73 1.56
N ILE A 171 -0.83 7.35 0.78
CA ILE A 171 -1.41 6.75 -0.43
C ILE A 171 -0.95 7.57 -1.62
N PHE A 172 -0.37 6.84 -2.56
CA PHE A 172 0.13 7.35 -3.82
C PHE A 172 -0.53 6.59 -4.96
N MET A 173 -0.77 7.28 -6.07
CA MET A 173 -1.23 6.68 -7.31
C MET A 173 -0.32 7.10 -8.45
N THR A 174 0.01 6.17 -9.34
CA THR A 174 0.82 6.46 -10.53
C THR A 174 0.01 7.26 -11.56
N GLY A 175 0.68 8.03 -12.40
CA GLY A 175 0.03 8.77 -13.50
C GLY A 175 -0.36 10.22 -13.19
N GLY A 176 0.19 10.81 -12.12
CA GLY A 176 -0.02 12.22 -11.76
C GLY A 176 -1.43 12.46 -11.25
N PRO A 177 -1.82 11.89 -10.10
CA PRO A 177 -3.19 11.98 -9.63
C PRO A 177 -3.60 13.42 -9.31
N LYS A 178 -4.88 13.72 -9.43
CA LYS A 178 -5.50 14.97 -8.99
C LYS A 178 -6.37 14.71 -7.76
N HIS A 179 -6.49 15.71 -6.90
CA HIS A 179 -7.43 15.63 -5.79
C HIS A 179 -8.87 15.61 -6.31
N GLY A 180 -9.68 14.72 -5.76
CA GLY A 180 -11.11 14.68 -6.04
C GLY A 180 -11.85 15.86 -5.38
N PRO A 181 -13.10 16.16 -5.80
CA PRO A 181 -13.89 17.26 -5.26
C PRO A 181 -14.33 17.07 -3.79
N ARG A 182 -14.03 15.92 -3.17
CA ARG A 182 -14.33 15.64 -1.77
C ARG A 182 -13.05 15.23 -1.01
N PRO A 183 -12.99 15.45 0.32
CA PRO A 183 -11.82 15.12 1.14
C PRO A 183 -11.36 13.67 0.96
N ALA A 184 -10.05 13.46 1.01
CA ALA A 184 -9.39 12.15 1.00
C ALA A 184 -9.60 11.29 -0.26
N ARG A 185 -9.44 11.88 -1.46
CA ARG A 185 -9.64 11.20 -2.76
C ARG A 185 -8.56 11.57 -3.78
N LEU A 186 -8.10 10.57 -4.53
CA LEU A 186 -7.20 10.73 -5.68
C LEU A 186 -7.86 10.16 -6.95
N ALA A 187 -7.78 10.90 -8.05
CA ALA A 187 -8.20 10.48 -9.38
C ALA A 187 -7.00 10.56 -10.35
N PRO A 188 -6.88 9.71 -11.39
CA PRO A 188 -5.82 9.86 -12.38
C PRO A 188 -5.98 11.19 -13.13
N ALA A 189 -4.88 11.84 -13.56
CA ALA A 189 -4.96 13.06 -14.35
C ALA A 189 -5.47 12.79 -15.78
N GLY A 190 -6.78 12.96 -15.96
CA GLY A 190 -7.46 13.03 -17.26
C GLY A 190 -7.67 11.67 -17.96
N PRO A 191 -8.61 11.61 -18.92
CA PRO A 191 -8.76 10.45 -19.78
C PRO A 191 -7.55 10.41 -20.71
N ARG A 192 -6.56 9.56 -20.41
CA ARG A 192 -5.63 9.18 -21.47
C ARG A 192 -6.44 8.36 -22.48
N ALA A 193 -6.82 9.00 -23.59
CA ALA A 193 -7.01 8.33 -24.86
C ALA A 193 -5.67 7.72 -25.29
N GLY A 194 -5.25 6.69 -24.57
CA GLY A 194 -4.01 5.98 -24.77
C GLY A 194 -4.36 4.68 -25.47
N SER A 195 -3.85 4.50 -26.68
CA SER A 195 -3.65 3.17 -27.26
C SER A 195 -2.95 2.29 -26.23
N TRP A 196 -3.70 1.37 -25.61
CA TRP A 196 -3.15 0.40 -24.68
C TRP A 196 -2.48 -0.71 -25.50
N ARG A 197 -1.18 -0.56 -25.81
CA ARG A 197 -0.38 -1.70 -26.25
C ARG A 197 -0.19 -2.64 -25.06
N ARG A 198 -0.46 -3.93 -25.31
CA ARG A 198 -0.21 -5.07 -24.42
C ARG A 198 1.14 -4.91 -23.74
N SER A 199 1.17 -4.66 -22.43
CA SER A 199 2.38 -4.86 -21.65
C SER A 199 2.66 -6.35 -21.59
N GLU A 200 3.83 -6.75 -22.07
CA GLU A 200 4.31 -8.11 -21.89
C GLU A 200 4.40 -8.44 -20.40
N PRO A 201 4.11 -9.69 -20.00
CA PRO A 201 4.26 -10.11 -18.62
C PRO A 201 5.71 -9.93 -18.17
N TYR A 202 5.87 -9.47 -16.93
CA TYR A 202 7.16 -9.35 -16.25
C TYR A 202 7.98 -10.63 -16.44
N PRO A 203 9.26 -10.55 -16.85
CA PRO A 203 10.09 -11.74 -16.99
C PRO A 203 10.31 -12.37 -15.61
N SER A 204 10.05 -13.68 -15.52
CA SER A 204 10.35 -14.46 -14.32
C SER A 204 11.83 -14.31 -13.94
N PRO A 205 12.17 -14.20 -12.65
CA PRO A 205 13.57 -14.14 -12.23
C PRO A 205 14.28 -15.44 -12.66
N LYS A 206 15.31 -15.29 -13.48
CA LYS A 206 16.18 -16.42 -13.86
C LYS A 206 16.87 -16.95 -12.60
N PRO A 207 16.96 -18.27 -12.41
CA PRO A 207 17.71 -18.83 -11.30
C PRO A 207 19.19 -18.49 -11.48
N HIS A 208 19.75 -17.73 -10.53
CA HIS A 208 21.19 -17.57 -10.42
C HIS A 208 21.80 -18.92 -10.06
N SER A 209 22.53 -19.50 -11.02
CA SER A 209 23.46 -20.60 -10.78
C SER A 209 24.59 -20.09 -9.87
N THR A 210 24.47 -20.31 -8.57
CA THR A 210 25.63 -20.24 -7.66
C THR A 210 26.50 -21.46 -7.91
N ARG A 211 27.53 -21.30 -8.75
CA ARG A 211 28.68 -22.21 -8.75
C ARG A 211 29.41 -22.05 -7.43
N PHE A 212 29.35 -23.06 -6.58
CA PHE A 212 30.29 -23.23 -5.47
C PHE A 212 31.72 -23.38 -6.05
N PRO A 213 32.72 -22.62 -5.57
CA PRO A 213 34.10 -22.92 -5.89
C PRO A 213 34.53 -24.20 -5.16
N LYS A 214 35.16 -25.12 -5.90
CA LYS A 214 35.76 -26.35 -5.35
C LYS A 214 36.85 -26.01 -4.33
N PRO A 215 37.03 -26.84 -3.27
CA PRO A 215 38.13 -26.66 -2.33
C PRO A 215 39.47 -27.00 -3.00
N SER A 216 40.45 -26.09 -2.89
CA SER A 216 41.82 -26.33 -3.33
C SER A 216 42.58 -27.16 -2.29
N THR A 217 43.09 -28.32 -2.71
CA THR A 217 43.97 -29.19 -1.93
C THR A 217 45.44 -28.88 -2.25
N SER A 218 46.22 -28.44 -1.25
CA SER A 218 47.68 -28.66 -1.17
C SER A 218 48.27 -28.16 0.16
N PRO A 219 49.44 -28.67 0.59
CA PRO A 219 49.55 -29.30 1.90
C PRO A 219 50.26 -28.46 2.98
N ALA A 220 50.10 -28.94 4.20
CA ALA A 220 50.55 -28.39 5.47
C ALA A 220 52.06 -28.08 5.55
N LYS A 221 52.39 -26.99 6.25
CA LYS A 221 53.69 -26.74 6.89
C LYS A 221 53.53 -26.73 8.42
N PRO A 222 54.51 -27.23 9.19
CA PRO A 222 54.38 -27.52 10.62
C PRO A 222 54.49 -26.26 11.50
N PRO A 223 54.08 -26.33 12.79
CA PRO A 223 53.91 -25.16 13.64
C PRO A 223 55.21 -24.74 14.32
N ARG A 224 55.37 -23.44 14.57
CA ARG A 224 56.34 -22.89 15.52
C ARG A 224 55.65 -21.92 16.49
N ALA A 225 56.19 -21.89 17.70
CA ALA A 225 55.48 -21.72 18.95
C ALA A 225 55.23 -20.28 19.43
N LEU A 226 54.25 -20.20 20.34
CA LEU A 226 53.99 -19.25 21.42
C LEU A 226 54.57 -17.82 21.37
N GLY A 227 53.66 -16.85 21.40
CA GLY A 227 53.88 -15.50 21.92
C GLY A 227 52.58 -14.93 22.47
N ARG A 228 52.49 -14.77 23.80
CA ARG A 228 51.32 -14.28 24.55
C ARG A 228 51.06 -12.78 24.35
N ARG A 229 49.78 -12.40 24.52
CA ARG A 229 49.20 -11.30 25.36
C ARG A 229 48.23 -10.34 24.64
N ASN A 230 47.04 -10.27 25.26
CA ASN A 230 46.21 -9.10 25.59
C ASN A 230 45.34 -8.42 24.52
N SER A 231 44.02 -8.66 24.64
CA SER A 231 42.96 -7.63 24.53
C SER A 231 42.78 -6.93 25.91
N PRO A 232 41.86 -5.97 26.12
CA PRO A 232 41.10 -5.11 25.20
C PRO A 232 41.15 -3.61 25.61
N ALA A 233 40.67 -2.68 24.78
CA ALA A 233 40.11 -1.42 25.28
C ALA A 233 39.11 -0.78 24.30
N SER A 234 37.90 -0.63 24.82
CA SER A 234 36.80 0.22 24.41
C SER A 234 37.17 1.71 24.35
N LYS A 235 36.51 2.48 23.48
CA LYS A 235 36.33 3.93 23.66
C LYS A 235 34.94 4.38 23.23
N CYS A 236 34.18 4.82 24.23
CA CYS A 236 33.02 5.68 24.15
C CYS A 236 33.39 7.07 23.58
N TRP A 237 32.42 7.76 22.99
CA TRP A 237 32.51 9.17 22.61
C TRP A 237 31.22 9.91 22.98
N THR A 238 31.34 10.94 23.82
CA THR A 238 30.47 12.13 24.00
C THR A 238 31.30 13.15 24.81
N PRO A 239 30.89 14.42 24.99
CA PRO A 239 30.30 15.39 24.05
C PRO A 239 31.02 16.77 24.12
N GLY A 240 30.79 17.66 23.14
CA GLY A 240 31.23 19.07 23.18
C GLY A 240 30.06 20.02 23.40
N ARG A 241 30.19 20.94 24.36
CA ARG A 241 29.20 21.91 24.86
C ARG A 241 29.73 23.34 24.72
N LEU A 242 28.81 24.32 24.85
CA LEU A 242 28.93 25.76 25.22
C LEU A 242 29.03 26.74 24.04
N SER A 243 28.40 27.94 24.04
CA SER A 243 27.89 28.83 25.11
C SER A 243 26.79 29.78 24.56
N THR A 244 25.61 29.91 25.18
CA THR A 244 25.09 31.02 26.04
C THR A 244 25.47 32.48 25.70
N SER A 245 24.45 33.33 25.50
CA SER A 245 24.24 34.57 26.28
C SER A 245 22.79 35.10 26.16
N ALA A 246 22.28 35.65 27.26
CA ALA A 246 21.06 36.45 27.46
C ALA A 246 21.51 37.76 28.20
N PRO A 247 20.68 38.73 28.69
CA PRO A 247 19.21 38.79 28.79
C PRO A 247 18.54 40.20 28.60
N ALA A 248 17.19 40.18 28.64
CA ALA A 248 16.20 41.10 29.25
C ALA A 248 16.19 42.63 29.03
N THR A 249 15.00 43.16 28.73
CA THR A 249 14.35 44.21 29.57
C THR A 249 12.83 44.30 29.33
N ARG A 250 12.11 44.69 30.39
CA ARG A 250 10.65 44.80 30.54
C ARG A 250 10.35 46.22 31.04
N THR A 251 9.30 46.86 30.54
CA THR A 251 8.54 48.05 31.05
C THR A 251 7.70 48.52 29.84
N GLY A 252 6.47 49.01 29.85
CA GLY A 252 5.45 49.42 30.81
C GLY A 252 4.43 50.24 29.98
N THR A 253 3.12 50.06 30.23
CA THR A 253 1.94 50.76 29.66
C THR A 253 1.95 52.29 29.93
N PRO A 254 0.95 53.14 29.56
CA PRO A 254 -0.21 53.01 28.65
C PRO A 254 -0.45 54.23 27.70
N LEU A 255 -1.44 54.12 26.81
CA LEU A 255 -2.51 55.10 26.54
C LEU A 255 -3.66 54.40 25.81
#